data_AF-A0AAU3UL80-F1
#
_entry.id   AF-A0AAU3UL80-F1
#
_cell.length_a   1.000
_cell.length_b   1.000
_cell.length_c   1.000
_cell.angle_alpha   90.00
_cell.angle_beta   90.00
_cell.angle_gamma   90.00
#
_symmetry.space_group_name_H-M   'P 1'
#
loop_
_entity.id
_entity.type
_entity.pdbx_description
1 polymer ?
#
loop_
_entity_poly.entity_id
_entity_poly.type
_entity_poly.pdbx_seq_one_letter_code
_entity_poly.pdbx_strand_id
1 'polypeptide(L)' 'MEIPRVIGDMGIEPRDAGMYVDRDGDIWEKRLEGWRLVLQSGVAVDPVSLWDWIEGHVRDYAPFLPVAAVSR' A
#
# COMPACT_ATOMS: atom_id res chain seq x y z
N MET A 1 -5.02 9.32 29.24
CA MET A 1 -4.53 8.28 28.32
C MET A 1 -3.98 9.00 27.11
N GLU A 2 -2.66 9.18 27.05
CA GLU A 2 -2.01 9.63 25.83
C GLU A 2 -2.05 8.47 24.84
N ILE A 3 -2.82 8.64 23.77
CA ILE A 3 -2.64 7.84 22.56
C ILE A 3 -1.22 8.17 22.09
N PRO A 4 -0.31 7.19 21.91
CA PRO A 4 1.00 7.49 21.37
C PRO A 4 0.78 8.16 20.02
N ARG A 5 1.10 9.45 19.93
CA ARG A 5 1.23 10.11 18.63
C ARG A 5 2.37 9.36 17.97
N VAL A 6 2.05 8.58 16.94
CA VAL A 6 3.04 8.03 16.04
C VAL A 6 3.73 9.24 15.41
N ILE A 7 4.80 9.71 16.05
CA ILE A 7 5.77 10.59 15.41
C ILE A 7 6.59 9.66 14.53
N GLY A 8 6.10 9.46 13.32
CA GLY A 8 6.86 8.88 12.23
C GLY A 8 6.42 9.63 10.98
N ASP A 9 7.22 10.51 10.42
CA ASP A 9 8.32 10.07 9.56
C ASP A 9 8.35 8.54 9.40
N MET A 10 8.08 7.98 8.23
CA MET A 10 8.63 8.45 6.97
C MET A 10 7.70 7.89 5.88
N GLY A 11 7.26 8.69 4.90
CA GLY A 11 6.61 8.21 3.68
C GLY A 11 7.54 7.34 2.81
N ILE A 12 8.15 6.33 3.43
CA ILE A 12 9.09 5.40 2.85
C ILE A 12 8.28 4.25 2.30
N GLU A 13 8.30 4.22 0.98
CA GLU A 13 7.95 3.07 0.19
C GLU A 13 8.79 1.85 0.61
N PRO A 14 8.17 0.70 0.92
CA PRO A 14 8.87 -0.55 1.11
C PRO A 14 9.83 -0.87 -0.05
N ARG A 15 11.02 -1.34 0.27
CA ARG A 15 12.05 -1.67 -0.73
C ARG A 15 11.78 -2.98 -1.44
N ASP A 16 11.23 -3.95 -0.71
CA ASP A 16 11.06 -5.31 -1.20
C ASP A 16 9.74 -5.47 -1.96
N ALA A 17 9.77 -6.24 -3.04
CA ALA A 17 8.57 -6.64 -3.75
C ALA A 17 7.67 -7.51 -2.86
N GLY A 18 6.36 -7.37 -2.98
CA GLY A 18 5.41 -8.10 -2.14
C GLY A 18 4.04 -7.43 -2.03
N MET A 19 3.19 -8.01 -1.19
CA MET A 19 1.86 -7.48 -0.90
C MET A 19 1.90 -6.64 0.37
N TYR A 20 1.28 -5.46 0.30
CA TYR A 20 1.22 -4.51 1.39
C TYR A 20 -0.20 -3.99 1.57
N VAL A 21 -0.59 -3.75 2.83
CA VAL A 21 -1.80 -3.00 3.18
C VAL A 21 -1.42 -1.57 3.54
N ASP A 22 -2.19 -0.62 3.03
CA ASP A 22 -1.99 0.80 3.32
C ASP A 22 -2.79 1.28 4.55
N ARG A 23 -2.76 2.57 4.85
CA ARG A 23 -3.46 3.14 6.01
C ARG A 23 -4.99 3.06 5.93
N ASP A 24 -5.52 3.00 4.72
CA ASP A 24 -6.96 3.00 4.43
C ASP A 24 -7.50 1.56 4.33
N GLY A 25 -6.60 0.57 4.33
CA GLY A 25 -6.92 -0.86 4.30
C GLY A 25 -6.91 -1.45 2.89
N ASP A 26 -6.46 -0.70 1.89
CA ASP A 26 -6.34 -1.17 0.51
C ASP A 26 -5.10 -2.04 0.36
N ILE A 27 -5.19 -3.08 -0.49
CA ILE A 27 -4.07 -3.99 -0.76
C ILE A 27 -3.39 -3.60 -2.05
N TRP A 28 -2.08 -3.40 -1.93
CA TRP A 28 -1.20 -3.05 -3.02
C TRP A 28 -0.12 -4.13 -3.22
N GLU A 29 0.31 -4.31 -4.46
CA GLU A 29 1.48 -5.10 -4.81
C GLU A 29 2.63 -4.17 -5.20
N LYS A 30 3.74 -4.24 -4.47
CA LYS A 30 5.02 -3.63 -4.87
C LYS A 30 5.73 -4.55 -5.85
N ARG A 31 6.09 -4.00 -7.00
CA ARG A 31 6.91 -4.65 -8.03
C ARG A 31 8.17 -3.82 -8.32
N LEU A 32 9.05 -4.37 -9.15
CA LEU A 32 10.25 -3.66 -9.61
C LEU A 32 9.87 -2.42 -10.44
N GLU A 33 8.83 -2.53 -11.27
CA GLU A 33 8.35 -1.47 -12.16
C GLU A 33 7.45 -0.43 -11.49
N GLY A 34 6.99 -0.65 -10.26
CA GLY A 34 6.09 0.27 -9.58
C GLY A 34 5.14 -0.40 -8.60
N TRP A 35 3.97 0.20 -8.39
CA TRP A 35 2.90 -0.32 -7.53
C TRP A 35 1.67 -0.64 -8.35
N ARG A 36 0.94 -1.66 -7.90
CA ARG A 36 -0.36 -2.03 -8.44
C ARG A 36 -1.36 -2.14 -7.31
N LEU A 37 -2.48 -1.42 -7.40
CA LEU A 37 -3.62 -1.60 -6.51
C LEU A 37 -4.33 -2.92 -6.85
N VAL A 38 -4.56 -3.77 -5.85
CA VAL A 38 -5.14 -5.11 -6.00
C VAL A 38 -6.54 -5.17 -5.40
N LEU A 39 -6.74 -4.60 -4.21
CA LEU A 39 -8.03 -4.52 -3.56
C LEU A 39 -8.25 -3.09 -3.05
N GLN A 40 -9.39 -2.51 -3.42
CA GLN A 40 -9.84 -1.23 -2.90
C GLN A 40 -11.14 -1.42 -2.11
N SER A 41 -11.12 -1.13 -0.82
CA SER A 41 -12.29 -1.31 0.06
C SER A 41 -12.94 -2.70 -0.08
N GLY A 42 -12.11 -3.74 -0.27
CA GLY A 42 -12.56 -5.14 -0.45
C GLY A 42 -13.00 -5.51 -1.87
N VAL A 43 -12.96 -4.59 -2.83
CA VAL A 43 -13.29 -4.83 -4.24
C VAL A 43 -12.00 -5.07 -5.03
N ALA A 44 -11.94 -6.18 -5.78
CA ALA A 44 -10.81 -6.47 -6.65
C ALA A 44 -10.71 -5.42 -7.77
N VAL A 45 -9.52 -4.83 -7.90
CA VAL A 45 -9.21 -3.88 -8.97
C VAL A 45 -8.67 -4.66 -10.16
N ASP A 46 -9.14 -4.32 -11.36
CA ASP A 46 -8.72 -4.99 -12.59
C ASP A 46 -7.20 -4.84 -12.81
N PRO A 47 -6.46 -5.95 -13.02
CA PRO A 47 -5.00 -5.92 -13.13
C PRO A 47 -4.45 -5.21 -14.38
N VAL A 48 -5.30 -4.88 -15.36
CA VAL A 48 -4.92 -4.15 -16.59
C VAL A 48 -5.09 -2.64 -16.41
N SER A 49 -5.83 -2.22 -15.40
CA SER A 49 -6.06 -0.80 -15.09
C SER A 49 -4.76 -0.16 -14.57
N LEU A 50 -4.01 0.43 -15.50
CA LEU A 50 -2.91 1.34 -15.20
C LEU A 50 -3.52 2.67 -14.79
N TRP A 51 -3.34 3.05 -13.52
CA TRP A 51 -3.69 4.38 -13.06
C TRP A 51 -2.67 5.36 -13.64
N ASP A 52 -3.14 6.17 -14.58
CA ASP A 52 -2.36 7.28 -15.12
C ASP A 52 -2.42 8.40 -14.08
N TRP A 53 -1.49 8.37 -13.13
CA TRP A 53 -1.41 9.37 -12.06
C TRP A 53 -1.08 10.73 -12.68
N ILE A 54 -2.10 11.54 -12.93
CA ILE A 54 -1.93 12.94 -13.34
C ILE A 54 -1.51 13.78 -12.12
N GLU A 55 -2.05 13.46 -10.95
CA GLU A 55 -1.73 14.07 -9.65
C GLU A 55 -1.85 13.02 -8.52
N GLY A 56 -0.97 13.07 -7.51
CA GLY A 56 -0.90 12.12 -6.38
C GLY A 56 0.21 11.07 -6.50
N HIS A 57 0.68 10.56 -5.38
CA HIS A 57 1.72 9.53 -5.33
C HIS A 57 1.34 8.40 -4.37
N VAL A 58 1.78 7.18 -4.65
CA VAL A 58 1.56 6.01 -3.77
C VAL A 58 1.98 6.26 -2.31
N ARG A 59 3.03 7.07 -2.08
CA ARG A 59 3.48 7.48 -0.74
C ARG A 59 2.41 8.20 0.10
N ASP A 60 1.40 8.77 -0.54
CA ASP A 60 0.33 9.50 0.14
C ASP A 60 -0.60 8.56 0.93
N TYR A 61 -0.54 7.26 0.61
CA TYR A 61 -1.29 6.18 1.29
C TYR A 61 -0.48 5.46 2.39
N ALA A 62 0.79 5.82 2.58
CA ALA A 62 1.63 5.27 3.63
C ALA A 62 1.02 5.47 5.04
N PRO A 63 1.37 4.62 6.04
CA PRO A 63 2.34 3.54 5.97
C PRO A 63 1.86 2.30 5.22
N PHE A 64 2.82 1.55 4.68
CA PHE A 64 2.59 0.24 4.06
C PHE A 64 3.07 -0.88 4.95
N LEU A 65 2.18 -1.79 5.35
CA LEU A 65 2.50 -2.94 6.19
C LEU A 65 2.46 -4.23 5.36
N PRO A 66 3.45 -5.14 5.49
CA PRO A 66 3.47 -6.37 4.70
C PRO A 66 2.28 -7.26 5.06
N VAL A 67 1.60 -7.78 4.04
CA VAL A 67 0.56 -8.79 4.22
C VAL A 67 1.27 -10.14 4.43
N ALA A 68 1.33 -10.59 5.68
CA ALA A 68 1.82 -11.92 5.98
C ALA A 68 0.85 -12.97 5.40
N ALA A 69 1.34 -13.85 4.54
CA ALA A 69 0.60 -15.05 4.20
C ALA A 69 0.45 -15.89 5.48
N VAL A 70 -0.77 -16.01 6.00
CA VAL A 70 -1.04 -16.97 7.06
C VAL A 70 -0.93 -18.36 6.42
N SER A 71 0.21 -19.02 6.62
CA SER A 71 0.35 -20.44 6.29
C SER A 71 -0.65 -21.20 7.15
N ARG A 72 -1.62 -21.85 6.52
CA ARG A 72 -2.49 -22.85 7.18
C ARG A 72 -1.82 -24.21 7.18
#